data_AF-A0A3P6QVU1-F1
#
_entry.id   AF-A0A3P6QVU1-F1
#
_cell.length_a   1.000
_cell.length_b   1.000
_cell.length_c   1.000
_cell.angle_alpha   90.00
_cell.angle_beta   90.00
_cell.angle_gamma   90.00
#
_symmetry.space_group_name_H-M   'P 1'
#
loop_
_entity.id
_entity.type
_entity.pdbx_description
1 polymer ?
#
loop_
_entity_poly.entity_id
_entity_poly.type
_entity_poly.pdbx_seq_one_letter_code
_entity_poly.pdbx_strand_id
1 'polypeptide(L)'
;MLITFTEKPNAPLYEGLFYVAGLFFSGILRTLLMNNYFTVMYRIGTKIQTSLTTAVYNKTMKLSNASRREKTHGEIVNLMAIDVDRFRMITPQLQQYWSSPLQRSFSISLIPFNICISLFAKKWMVQQMRLKDERIRMTNEILSGI
;
A
#
# COMPACT_ATOMS: atom_id res chain seq x y z
N MET A 1 -13.76 -13.87 -1.73
CA MET A 1 -14.81 -12.97 -2.26
C MET A 1 -15.16 -13.35 -3.68
N LEU A 2 -14.39 -12.94 -4.71
CA LEU A 2 -14.71 -13.33 -6.11
C LEU A 2 -14.55 -14.84 -6.37
N ILE A 3 -13.48 -15.46 -5.85
CA ILE A 3 -13.25 -16.92 -5.95
C ILE A 3 -14.38 -17.71 -5.25
N THR A 4 -14.85 -17.21 -4.11
CA THR A 4 -15.96 -17.81 -3.35
C THR A 4 -17.32 -17.60 -4.03
N PHE A 5 -17.46 -16.54 -4.84
CA PHE A 5 -18.63 -16.31 -5.68
C PHE A 5 -18.66 -17.31 -6.85
N THR A 6 -17.51 -17.56 -7.49
CA THR A 6 -17.41 -18.56 -8.57
C THR A 6 -17.63 -20.00 -8.12
N GLU A 7 -17.49 -20.30 -6.82
CA GLU A 7 -17.79 -21.61 -6.23
C GLU A 7 -19.30 -21.84 -5.97
N LYS A 8 -20.13 -20.79 -6.00
CA LYS A 8 -21.57 -20.87 -5.71
C LYS A 8 -22.40 -20.78 -7.01
N PRO A 9 -22.90 -21.91 -7.56
CA PRO A 9 -23.59 -21.93 -8.85
C PRO A 9 -24.92 -21.15 -8.87
N ASN A 10 -25.55 -20.90 -7.72
CA ASN A 10 -26.83 -20.18 -7.60
C ASN A 10 -26.68 -18.73 -7.08
N ALA A 11 -25.47 -18.16 -7.11
CA ALA A 11 -25.26 -16.79 -6.63
C ALA A 11 -25.81 -15.76 -7.64
N PRO A 12 -26.46 -14.67 -7.18
CA PRO A 12 -27.08 -13.71 -8.08
C PRO A 12 -26.05 -12.83 -8.81
N LEU A 13 -26.29 -12.58 -10.10
CA LEU A 13 -25.35 -11.90 -11.01
C LEU A 13 -24.93 -10.49 -10.54
N TYR A 14 -25.82 -9.75 -9.87
CA TYR A 14 -25.54 -8.39 -9.40
C TYR A 14 -24.41 -8.34 -8.36
N GLU A 15 -24.22 -9.40 -7.56
CA GLU A 15 -23.13 -9.46 -6.57
C GLU A 15 -21.78 -9.56 -7.27
N GLY A 16 -21.67 -10.39 -8.31
CA GLY A 16 -20.47 -10.51 -9.12
C GLY A 16 -20.11 -9.20 -9.81
N LEU A 17 -21.10 -8.53 -10.41
CA LEU A 17 -20.92 -7.21 -11.04
C LEU A 17 -20.43 -6.16 -10.03
N PHE A 18 -20.98 -6.15 -8.82
CA PHE A 18 -20.54 -5.23 -7.77
C PHE A 18 -19.08 -5.47 -7.37
N TYR A 19 -18.65 -6.72 -7.19
CA TYR A 19 -17.26 -7.05 -6.86
C TYR A 19 -16.28 -6.64 -7.98
N VAL A 20 -16.62 -6.92 -9.23
CA VAL A 20 -15.78 -6.56 -10.38
C VAL A 20 -15.68 -5.04 -10.53
N ALA A 21 -16.79 -4.32 -10.37
CA ALA A 21 -16.79 -2.86 -10.37
C ALA A 21 -15.91 -2.30 -9.24
N GLY A 22 -16.03 -2.83 -8.01
CA GLY A 22 -15.18 -2.45 -6.88
C GLY A 22 -13.69 -2.68 -7.14
N LEU A 23 -13.32 -3.83 -7.72
CA LEU A 23 -11.94 -4.12 -8.11
C LEU A 23 -11.42 -3.15 -9.18
N PHE A 24 -12.24 -2.84 -10.17
CA PHE A 24 -11.90 -1.87 -11.21
C PHE A 24 -11.65 -0.47 -10.65
N PHE A 25 -12.58 0.05 -9.84
CA PHE A 25 -12.44 1.37 -9.23
C PHE A 25 -11.28 1.45 -8.25
N SER A 26 -11.08 0.40 -7.43
CA SER A 26 -9.91 0.34 -6.53
C SER A 26 -8.59 0.34 -7.30
N GLY A 27 -8.52 -0.33 -8.47
CA GLY A 27 -7.36 -0.31 -9.36
C GLY A 27 -7.07 1.07 -9.96
N ILE A 28 -8.11 1.77 -10.44
CA ILE A 28 -7.99 3.14 -10.94
C ILE A 28 -7.50 4.07 -9.83
N LEU A 29 -8.16 4.02 -8.68
CA LEU A 29 -7.82 4.88 -7.54
C LEU A 29 -6.37 4.65 -7.10
N ARG A 30 -5.93 3.38 -7.00
CA ARG A 30 -4.55 3.04 -6.69
C ARG A 30 -3.58 3.66 -7.69
N THR A 31 -3.85 3.53 -8.99
CA THR A 31 -3.00 4.07 -10.05
C THR A 31 -2.90 5.59 -9.99
N LEU A 32 -4.03 6.29 -9.80
CA LEU A 32 -4.07 7.75 -9.69
C LEU A 32 -3.29 8.25 -8.47
N LEU A 33 -3.51 7.64 -7.31
CA LEU A 33 -2.80 7.99 -6.08
C LEU A 33 -1.30 7.75 -6.21
N MET A 34 -0.90 6.61 -6.80
CA MET A 34 0.51 6.29 -7.00
C MET A 34 1.17 7.28 -7.97
N ASN A 35 0.52 7.63 -9.07
CA ASN A 35 1.04 8.59 -10.03
C ASN A 35 1.16 10.01 -9.42
N ASN A 36 0.16 10.43 -8.63
CA ASN A 36 0.20 11.70 -7.93
C ASN A 36 1.37 11.74 -6.92
N TYR A 37 1.54 10.67 -6.14
CA TYR A 37 2.65 10.50 -5.22
C TYR A 37 4.00 10.64 -5.92
N PHE A 38 4.23 9.91 -7.02
CA PHE A 38 5.48 10.02 -7.78
C PHE A 38 5.69 11.43 -8.32
N THR A 39 4.65 12.07 -8.86
CA THR A 39 4.71 13.44 -9.36
C THR A 39 5.14 14.43 -8.27
N VAL A 40 4.57 14.34 -7.08
CA VAL A 40 4.94 15.19 -5.93
C VAL A 40 6.38 14.92 -5.50
N MET A 41 6.78 13.65 -5.38
CA MET A 41 8.13 13.29 -4.96
C MET A 41 9.19 13.69 -5.98
N TYR A 42 8.92 13.58 -7.28
CA TYR A 42 9.82 14.09 -8.31
C TYR A 42 9.95 15.61 -8.25
N ARG A 43 8.86 16.36 -8.01
CA ARG A 43 8.95 17.81 -7.81
C ARG A 43 9.81 18.17 -6.60
N ILE A 44 9.69 17.44 -5.50
CA ILE A 44 10.53 17.64 -4.31
C ILE A 44 11.99 17.32 -4.65
N GLY A 45 12.25 16.20 -5.32
CA GLY A 45 13.60 15.81 -5.77
C GLY A 45 14.25 16.88 -6.64
N THR A 46 13.51 17.44 -7.60
CA THR A 46 14.02 18.55 -8.44
C THR A 46 14.32 19.80 -7.63
N LYS A 47 13.47 20.16 -6.64
CA LYS A 47 13.76 21.30 -5.74
C LYS A 47 15.03 21.09 -4.91
N ILE A 48 15.26 19.86 -4.43
CA ILE A 48 16.50 19.48 -3.73
C ILE A 48 17.69 19.64 -4.67
N GLN A 49 17.59 19.11 -5.89
CA GLN A 49 18.63 19.22 -6.91
C GLN A 49 19.01 20.68 -7.15
N THR A 50 18.03 21.55 -7.46
CA THR A 50 18.29 22.97 -7.75
C THR A 50 18.89 23.68 -6.55
N SER A 51 18.40 23.42 -5.34
CA SER A 51 18.90 24.05 -4.12
C SER A 51 20.35 23.66 -3.85
N LEU A 52 20.69 22.39 -4.04
CA LEU A 52 22.03 21.87 -3.82
C LEU A 52 23.01 22.38 -4.89
N THR A 53 22.61 22.40 -6.16
CA THR A 53 23.40 23.01 -7.25
C THR A 53 23.66 24.49 -6.97
N THR A 54 22.66 25.26 -6.56
CA THR A 54 22.83 26.68 -6.21
C THR A 54 23.75 26.87 -5.00
N ALA A 55 23.63 26.03 -3.98
CA ALA A 55 24.49 26.09 -2.80
C ALA A 55 25.95 25.80 -3.15
N VAL A 56 26.21 24.75 -3.95
CA VAL A 56 27.55 24.40 -4.44
C VAL A 56 28.11 25.53 -5.29
N TYR A 57 27.33 26.05 -6.24
CA TYR A 57 27.75 27.17 -7.09
C TYR A 57 28.14 28.42 -6.29
N ASN A 58 27.29 28.83 -5.35
CA ASN A 58 27.55 29.98 -4.47
C ASN A 58 28.80 29.77 -3.62
N LYS A 59 29.05 28.54 -3.15
CA LYS A 59 30.25 28.20 -2.40
C LYS A 59 31.48 28.31 -3.31
N THR A 60 31.45 27.75 -4.51
CA THR A 60 32.55 27.82 -5.48
C THR A 60 32.91 29.25 -5.86
N MET A 61 31.92 30.15 -6.02
CA MET A 61 32.16 31.56 -6.33
C MET A 61 32.80 32.35 -5.18
N LYS A 62 32.64 31.89 -3.94
CA LYS A 62 33.19 32.55 -2.73
C LYS A 62 34.49 31.90 -2.23
N LEU A 63 34.99 30.85 -2.89
CA LEU A 63 36.22 30.17 -2.48
C LEU A 63 37.46 31.02 -2.80
N SER A 64 38.39 31.11 -1.86
CA SER A 64 39.69 31.76 -2.06
C SER A 64 40.58 30.91 -2.96
N ASN A 65 41.58 31.53 -3.60
CA ASN A 65 42.53 30.85 -4.51
C ASN A 65 43.31 29.69 -3.85
N ALA A 66 43.50 29.73 -2.52
CA ALA A 66 44.14 28.64 -1.76
C ALA A 66 43.23 27.41 -1.66
N SER A 67 41.95 27.59 -1.31
CA SER A 67 40.97 26.49 -1.27
C SER A 67 40.59 26.00 -2.67
N ARG A 68 40.71 26.85 -3.69
CA ARG A 68 40.51 26.49 -5.11
C ARG A 68 41.57 25.51 -5.64
N ARG A 69 42.72 25.38 -4.96
CA ARG A 69 43.74 24.37 -5.29
C ARG A 69 43.41 22.97 -4.73
N GLU A 70 42.55 22.86 -3.70
CA GLU A 70 42.15 21.56 -3.13
C GLU A 70 41.11 20.83 -3.98
N LYS A 71 40.24 21.58 -4.68
CA LYS A 71 39.17 21.03 -5.54
C LYS A 71 39.28 21.62 -6.92
N THR A 72 39.59 20.77 -7.91
CA THR A 72 39.63 21.16 -9.31
C THR A 72 38.23 21.52 -9.82
N HIS A 73 38.16 22.36 -10.86
CA HIS A 73 36.89 22.69 -11.50
C HIS A 73 36.14 21.43 -11.98
N GLY A 74 36.87 20.44 -12.50
CA GLY A 74 36.31 19.16 -12.94
C GLY A 74 35.67 18.36 -11.81
N GLU A 75 36.27 18.33 -10.61
CA GLU A 75 35.67 17.66 -9.45
C GLU A 75 34.36 18.32 -9.00
N ILE A 76 34.26 19.66 -9.09
CA ILE A 76 33.03 20.39 -8.72
C ILE A 76 31.92 20.11 -9.73
N VAL A 77 32.25 20.08 -11.03
CA VAL A 77 31.29 19.71 -12.07
C VAL A 77 30.86 18.26 -11.91
N ASN A 78 31.78 17.35 -11.59
CA ASN A 78 31.48 15.96 -11.33
C ASN A 78 30.56 15.77 -10.12
N LEU A 79 30.81 16.50 -9.03
CA LEU A 79 29.95 16.52 -7.84
C LEU A 79 28.52 16.96 -8.20
N MET A 80 28.38 18.03 -9.00
CA MET A 80 27.06 18.51 -9.44
C MET A 80 26.37 17.54 -10.41
N ALA A 81 27.11 16.88 -11.28
CA ALA A 81 26.56 15.98 -12.29
C ALA A 81 26.15 14.62 -11.71
N ILE A 82 26.97 14.05 -10.83
CA ILE A 82 26.80 12.69 -10.32
C ILE A 82 26.11 12.71 -8.96
N ASP A 83 26.70 13.39 -7.97
CA ASP A 83 26.23 13.27 -6.59
C ASP A 83 24.89 13.98 -6.39
N VAL A 84 24.74 15.21 -6.90
CA VAL A 84 23.49 15.97 -6.78
C VAL A 84 22.34 15.27 -7.51
N ASP A 85 22.59 14.69 -8.69
CA ASP A 85 21.57 13.91 -9.39
C ASP A 85 21.19 12.64 -8.63
N ARG A 86 22.17 11.97 -8.00
CA ARG A 86 21.91 10.81 -7.14
C ARG A 86 20.99 11.14 -5.97
N PHE A 87 21.15 12.30 -5.33
CA PHE A 87 20.26 12.77 -4.26
C PHE A 87 18.82 13.00 -4.75
N ARG A 88 18.66 13.63 -5.92
CA ARG A 88 17.34 13.75 -6.57
C ARG A 88 16.73 12.38 -6.80
N MET A 89 17.54 11.45 -7.33
CA MET A 89 17.08 10.13 -7.68
C MET A 89 16.63 9.33 -6.47
N ILE A 90 17.30 9.42 -5.31
CA ILE A 90 17.04 8.69 -4.04
C ILE A 90 15.78 9.19 -3.30
N THR A 91 15.39 10.45 -3.54
CA THR A 91 14.27 11.12 -2.84
C THR A 91 12.98 10.29 -2.87
N PRO A 92 12.46 9.80 -4.02
CA PRO A 92 11.25 8.98 -4.04
C PRO A 92 11.39 7.58 -3.44
N GLN A 93 12.58 6.97 -3.41
CA GLN A 93 12.79 5.60 -2.90
C GLN A 93 12.96 5.57 -1.38
N LEU A 94 13.45 6.65 -0.76
CA LEU A 94 13.55 6.75 0.70
C LEU A 94 12.23 6.41 1.38
N GLN A 95 11.12 6.88 0.82
CA GLN A 95 9.80 6.56 1.33
C GLN A 95 9.48 5.06 1.22
N GLN A 96 9.87 4.43 0.11
CA GLN A 96 9.65 3.02 -0.13
C GLN A 96 10.44 2.16 0.86
N TYR A 97 11.63 2.62 1.29
CA TYR A 97 12.47 1.89 2.25
C TYR A 97 11.79 1.67 3.60
N TRP A 98 11.09 2.66 4.15
CA TRP A 98 10.39 2.51 5.44
C TRP A 98 8.93 2.04 5.29
N SER A 99 8.27 2.36 4.17
CA SER A 99 6.90 1.89 3.90
C SER A 99 6.84 0.39 3.65
N SER A 100 7.80 -0.18 2.92
CA SER A 100 7.83 -1.61 2.57
C SER A 100 7.81 -2.55 3.79
N PRO A 101 8.66 -2.37 4.83
CA PRO A 101 8.61 -3.24 6.01
C PRO A 101 7.28 -3.11 6.77
N LEU A 102 6.73 -1.90 6.92
CA LEU A 102 5.43 -1.70 7.56
C LEU A 102 4.30 -2.44 6.81
N GLN A 103 4.30 -2.37 5.49
CA GLN A 103 3.32 -3.07 4.65
C GLN A 103 3.41 -4.60 4.83
N ARG A 104 4.64 -5.14 4.88
CA ARG A 104 4.84 -6.59 5.11
C ARG A 104 4.38 -7.00 6.50
N SER A 105 4.74 -6.25 7.54
CA SER A 105 4.33 -6.52 8.91
C SER A 105 2.80 -6.53 9.04
N PHE A 106 2.13 -5.52 8.47
CA PHE A 106 0.67 -5.45 8.48
C PHE A 106 0.03 -6.65 7.76
N SER A 107 0.58 -7.04 6.61
CA SER A 107 0.08 -8.19 5.85
C SER A 107 0.25 -9.51 6.62
N ILE A 108 1.38 -9.69 7.30
CA ILE A 108 1.65 -10.88 8.13
C ILE A 108 0.69 -10.93 9.32
N SER A 109 0.43 -9.81 9.99
CA SER A 109 -0.50 -9.75 11.12
C SER A 109 -1.96 -10.01 10.72
N LEU A 110 -2.35 -9.64 9.50
CA LEU A 110 -3.73 -9.77 9.03
C LEU A 110 -4.15 -11.23 8.82
N ILE A 111 -3.22 -12.12 8.43
CA ILE A 111 -3.50 -13.55 8.17
C ILE A 111 -4.02 -14.28 9.42
N PRO A 112 -3.29 -14.33 10.56
CA PRO A 112 -3.78 -15.01 11.76
C PRO A 112 -5.04 -14.34 12.33
N PHE A 113 -5.15 -13.02 12.20
CA PHE A 113 -6.36 -12.29 12.58
C PHE A 113 -7.59 -12.76 11.80
N ASN A 114 -7.47 -12.90 10.47
CA ASN A 114 -8.55 -13.39 9.62
C ASN A 114 -8.94 -14.85 9.95
N ILE A 115 -7.95 -15.70 10.23
CA ILE A 115 -8.17 -17.10 10.65
C ILE A 115 -8.96 -17.15 11.97
N CYS A 116 -8.55 -16.36 12.97
CA CYS A 116 -9.23 -16.29 14.27
C CYS A 116 -10.70 -15.90 14.12
N ILE A 117 -10.99 -14.85 13.33
CA ILE A 117 -12.36 -14.42 13.03
C ILE A 117 -13.16 -15.53 12.34
N SER A 118 -12.55 -16.21 11.36
CA SER A 118 -13.22 -17.30 10.62
C SER A 118 -13.58 -18.47 11.55
N LEU A 119 -12.69 -18.87 12.46
CA LEU A 119 -12.96 -19.92 13.45
C LEU A 119 -14.08 -19.53 14.41
N PHE A 120 -14.07 -18.28 14.89
CA PHE A 120 -15.13 -17.76 15.75
C PHE A 120 -16.48 -17.75 15.01
N ALA A 121 -16.54 -17.19 13.80
CA ALA A 121 -17.74 -17.16 12.98
C ALA A 121 -18.31 -18.56 12.71
N LYS A 122 -17.45 -19.54 12.40
CA LYS A 122 -17.86 -20.94 12.23
C LYS A 122 -18.45 -21.53 13.51
N LYS A 123 -17.83 -21.28 14.67
CA LYS A 123 -18.34 -21.75 15.97
C LYS A 123 -19.75 -21.22 16.24
N TRP A 124 -19.98 -19.92 16.01
CA TRP A 124 -21.29 -19.29 16.14
C TRP A 124 -22.32 -19.86 15.17
N MET A 125 -21.93 -20.08 13.91
CA MET A 125 -22.81 -20.66 12.90
C MET A 125 -23.29 -22.07 13.30
N VAL A 126 -22.40 -22.91 13.83
CA VAL A 126 -22.76 -24.25 14.33
C VAL A 126 -23.70 -24.18 15.53
N GLN A 127 -23.46 -23.27 16.46
CA GLN A 127 -24.36 -23.06 17.60
C GLN A 127 -25.75 -22.61 17.17
N GLN A 128 -25.84 -21.70 16.20
CA GLN A 128 -27.10 -21.26 15.61
C GLN A 128 -27.87 -22.41 14.94
N MET A 129 -27.18 -23.29 14.20
CA MET A 129 -27.84 -24.45 13.59
C MET A 129 -28.41 -25.39 14.66
N ARG A 130 -27.67 -25.70 15.73
CA ARG A 130 -28.16 -26.54 16.84
C ARG A 130 -29.40 -25.97 17.52
N LEU A 131 -29.40 -24.67 17.84
CA LEU A 131 -30.55 -24.00 18.45
C LEU A 131 -31.77 -24.00 17.53
N LYS A 132 -31.56 -23.84 16.22
CA LYS A 132 -32.63 -23.89 15.22
C LYS A 132 -33.22 -25.29 15.08
N ASP A 133 -32.38 -26.33 15.09
CA ASP A 133 -32.81 -27.73 15.04
C ASP A 133 -33.59 -28.12 16.30
N GLU A 134 -33.13 -27.72 17.49
CA GLU A 134 -33.86 -27.91 18.75
C GLU A 134 -35.23 -27.22 18.72
N ARG A 135 -35.29 -25.98 18.25
CA ARG A 135 -36.56 -25.23 18.11
C ARG A 135 -37.53 -25.93 17.15
N ILE A 136 -37.05 -26.44 16.01
CA ILE A 136 -37.89 -27.16 15.04
C ILE A 136 -38.37 -28.49 15.62
N ARG A 137 -37.51 -29.22 16.34
CA ARG A 137 -37.87 -30.49 16.97
C ARG A 137 -38.98 -30.30 18.01
N MET A 138 -38.83 -29.32 18.90
CA MET A 138 -39.87 -29.01 19.90
C MET A 138 -41.21 -28.64 19.26
N THR A 139 -41.21 -27.86 18.16
CA THR A 139 -42.46 -27.56 17.45
C THR A 139 -43.11 -28.79 16.83
N ASN A 140 -42.32 -29.73 16.29
CA ASN A 140 -42.84 -30.98 15.74
C ASN A 140 -43.43 -31.88 16.83
N GLU A 141 -42.77 -32.00 17.98
CA GLU A 141 -43.25 -32.78 19.12
C GLU A 141 -44.61 -32.25 19.60
N ILE A 142 -44.78 -30.93 19.75
CA ILE A 142 -46.05 -30.30 20.12
C ILE A 142 -47.14 -30.56 19.07
N LEU A 143 -46.81 -30.41 17.78
CA LEU A 143 -47.77 -30.60 16.69
C LEU A 143 -48.23 -32.06 16.55
N SER A 144 -47.39 -33.01 16.93
CA SER A 144 -47.70 -34.46 16.92
C SER A 144 -48.47 -34.94 18.15
N GLY A 145 -48.45 -34.17 19.24
CA GLY A 145 -49.12 -34.50 20.50
C GLY A 145 -50.52 -33.90 20.66
N ILE A 146 -50.95 -33.06 19.71
CA ILE A 146 -52.32 -32.56 19.54
C ILE A 146 -53.00 -33.38 18.46
#